data_AF-R7IY43-F1
#
_entry.id   AF-R7IY43-F1
#
_cell.length_a   1.000
_cell.length_b   1.000
_cell.length_c   1.000
_cell.angle_alpha   90.00
_cell.angle_beta   90.00
_cell.angle_gamma   90.00
#
_symmetry.space_group_name_H-M   'P 1'
#
loop_
_entity.id
_entity.type
_entity.pdbx_description
1 polymer ?
#
loop_
_entity_poly.entity_id
_entity_poly.type
_entity_poly.pdbx_seq_one_letter_code
_entity_poly.pdbx_strand_id
1 'polypeptide(L)'
;MRGDGLYRVSNVVDLVNLLSIASGHSIGAFDSDRIAGHTLRLGVGRESEPYEAVHRGPLNIAGLPVLRDDIGGIATPTSDNARTAIRPETTRHLFMVANIYGDEMTADELAEYASRLLTQYAAASGIEHRIFRPVPIDF
;
A
#
# COMPACT_ATOMS: atom_id res chain seq x y z
N MET A 1 12.24 4.31 13.80
CA MET A 1 10.88 4.51 14.35
C MET A 1 10.87 5.83 15.11
N ARG A 2 10.05 6.81 14.72
CA ARG A 2 9.80 8.00 15.56
C ARG A 2 8.74 7.62 16.59
N GLY A 3 9.04 7.84 17.87
CA GLY A 3 8.30 7.39 19.04
C GLY A 3 7.05 8.19 19.35
N ASP A 4 6.21 8.44 18.36
CA ASP A 4 4.89 9.02 18.56
C ASP A 4 3.88 7.87 18.52
N GLY A 5 3.30 7.52 19.67
CA GLY A 5 2.49 6.32 19.89
C GLY A 5 1.42 6.06 18.81
N LEU A 6 1.06 4.78 18.63
CA LEU A 6 0.07 4.27 17.68
C LEU A 6 -1.14 5.23 17.54
N TYR A 7 -1.07 6.10 16.54
CA TYR A 7 -2.18 6.96 16.17
C TYR A 7 -3.29 6.03 15.67
N ARG A 8 -4.44 6.00 16.36
CA ARG A 8 -5.67 5.39 15.82
C ARG A 8 -6.17 6.27 14.68
N VAL A 9 -5.64 6.06 13.48
CA VAL A 9 -6.03 6.80 12.26
C VAL A 9 -7.30 6.18 11.66
N SER A 10 -7.35 4.85 11.62
CA SER A 10 -8.45 4.01 11.13
C SER A 10 -8.13 2.57 11.51
N ASN A 11 -9.13 1.74 11.80
CA ASN A 11 -8.90 0.31 12.01
C ASN A 11 -8.08 -0.28 10.85
N VAL A 12 -8.36 0.10 9.60
CA VAL A 12 -7.60 -0.41 8.44
C VAL A 12 -6.14 0.03 8.44
N VAL A 13 -5.86 1.31 8.73
CA VAL A 13 -4.49 1.83 8.77
C VAL A 13 -3.68 1.14 9.88
N ASP A 14 -4.29 0.94 11.05
CA ASP A 14 -3.66 0.24 12.17
C ASP A 14 -3.35 -1.22 11.83
N LEU A 15 -4.27 -1.90 11.14
CA LEU A 15 -4.07 -3.27 10.68
C LEU A 15 -2.95 -3.37 9.63
N VAL A 16 -2.85 -2.42 8.70
CA VAL A 16 -1.77 -2.39 7.69
C VAL A 16 -0.42 -2.18 8.37
N ASN A 17 -0.34 -1.26 9.33
CA ASN A 17 0.88 -1.05 10.11
C ASN A 17 1.25 -2.30 10.94
N LEU A 18 0.26 -2.94 11.57
CA LEU A 18 0.47 -4.19 12.29
C LEU A 18 0.99 -5.30 11.37
N LEU A 19 0.41 -5.48 10.19
CA LEU A 19 0.86 -6.46 9.21
C LEU A 19 2.29 -6.17 8.76
N SER A 20 2.64 -4.92 8.50
CA SER A 20 4.00 -4.53 8.12
C SER A 20 5.00 -4.84 9.23
N ILE A 21 4.68 -4.53 10.50
CA ILE A 21 5.53 -4.84 11.65
C ILE A 21 5.66 -6.36 11.86
N ALA A 22 4.56 -7.10 11.77
CA ALA A 22 4.54 -8.53 12.04
C ALA A 22 5.23 -9.35 10.95
N SER A 23 5.20 -8.88 9.71
CA SER A 23 5.77 -9.60 8.56
C SER A 23 7.15 -9.10 8.13
N GLY A 24 7.54 -7.88 8.52
CA GLY A 24 8.74 -7.21 7.99
C GLY A 24 8.56 -6.63 6.59
N HIS A 25 7.42 -6.86 5.93
CA HIS A 25 7.19 -6.41 4.56
C HIS A 25 6.66 -4.97 4.51
N SER A 26 6.99 -4.27 3.42
CA SER A 26 6.42 -2.95 3.13
C SER A 26 5.02 -3.14 2.56
N ILE A 27 4.00 -2.55 3.20
CA ILE A 27 2.60 -2.70 2.80
C ILE A 27 1.95 -1.33 2.68
N GLY A 28 1.43 -1.02 1.49
CA GLY A 28 0.61 0.15 1.21
C GLY A 28 -0.87 -0.22 1.09
N ALA A 29 -1.75 0.72 1.46
CA ALA A 29 -3.19 0.52 1.39
C ALA A 29 -3.91 1.79 0.93
N PHE A 30 -4.85 1.62 0.02
CA PHE A 30 -5.44 2.69 -0.78
C PHE A 30 -6.95 2.58 -0.83
N ASP A 31 -7.61 3.73 -0.95
CA ASP A 31 -9.01 3.82 -1.34
C ASP A 31 -9.13 3.46 -2.83
N SER A 32 -9.63 2.25 -3.11
CA SER A 32 -9.72 1.70 -4.46
C SER A 32 -10.65 2.53 -5.34
N ASP A 33 -11.68 3.15 -4.76
CA ASP A 33 -12.63 4.00 -5.49
C ASP A 33 -11.99 5.30 -6.01
N ARG A 34 -10.78 5.63 -5.53
CA ARG A 34 -10.03 6.82 -5.91
C ARG A 34 -8.86 6.53 -6.86
N ILE A 35 -8.63 5.25 -7.18
CA ILE A 35 -7.67 4.82 -8.19
C ILE A 35 -8.33 5.01 -9.57
N ALA A 36 -7.65 5.72 -10.47
CA ALA A 36 -8.17 6.01 -11.79
C ALA A 36 -7.82 4.91 -12.80
N GLY A 37 -8.85 4.38 -13.46
CA GLY A 37 -8.71 3.33 -14.47
C GLY A 37 -8.71 1.92 -13.88
N HIS A 38 -8.18 0.97 -14.66
CA HIS A 38 -8.22 -0.46 -14.33
C HIS A 38 -6.84 -1.13 -14.36
N THR A 39 -5.77 -0.35 -14.46
CA THR A 39 -4.42 -0.87 -14.59
C THR A 39 -3.47 -0.03 -13.77
N LEU A 40 -2.72 -0.69 -12.88
CA LEU A 40 -1.60 -0.07 -12.19
C LEU A 40 -0.30 -0.40 -12.90
N ARG A 41 0.57 0.60 -13.01
CA ARG A 41 1.86 0.50 -13.68
C ARG A 41 2.97 0.82 -12.70
N LEU A 42 3.95 -0.07 -12.60
CA LEU A 42 5.19 0.22 -11.91
C LEU A 42 6.12 0.97 -12.88
N GLY A 43 6.69 2.08 -12.43
CA GLY A 43 7.64 2.86 -13.21
C GLY A 43 8.56 3.68 -12.31
N VAL A 44 9.23 4.67 -12.89
CA VAL A 44 10.16 5.56 -12.18
C VAL A 44 9.56 6.96 -12.07
N GLY A 45 9.79 7.64 -10.95
CA GLY A 45 9.42 9.03 -10.71
C GLY A 45 10.16 9.98 -11.65
N ARG A 46 9.42 10.94 -12.22
CA ARG A 46 10.00 11.93 -13.12
C ARG A 46 10.44 13.17 -12.36
N GLU A 47 11.40 13.90 -12.93
CA GLU A 47 11.78 15.22 -12.44
C GLU A 47 10.58 16.16 -12.37
N SER A 48 10.45 16.90 -11.27
CA SER A 48 9.36 17.86 -11.01
C SER A 48 7.94 17.27 -11.11
N GLU A 49 7.79 15.95 -10.98
CA GLU A 49 6.47 15.34 -11.00
C GLU A 49 5.68 15.71 -9.74
N PRO A 50 4.44 16.25 -9.87
CA PRO A 50 3.62 16.57 -8.72
C PRO A 50 3.27 15.33 -7.91
N TYR A 51 3.63 15.33 -6.63
CA TYR A 51 3.29 14.26 -5.71
C TYR A 51 3.04 14.81 -4.31
N GLU A 52 1.84 14.56 -3.78
CA GLU A 52 1.44 14.98 -2.45
C GLU A 52 1.50 13.77 -1.52
N ALA A 53 2.56 13.68 -0.73
CA ALA A 53 2.77 12.59 0.20
C ALA A 53 1.83 12.71 1.41
N VAL A 54 1.23 11.57 1.78
CA VAL A 54 0.43 11.43 2.99
C VAL A 54 1.26 11.89 4.21
N HIS A 55 0.76 12.89 4.93
CA HIS A 55 1.38 13.50 6.12
C HIS A 55 2.73 14.23 5.91
N ARG A 56 3.22 14.38 4.67
CA ARG A 56 4.48 15.13 4.38
C ARG A 56 4.30 16.30 3.43
N GLY A 57 3.16 16.36 2.74
CA GLY A 57 2.91 17.38 1.74
C GLY A 57 3.67 17.11 0.43
N PRO A 58 4.07 18.14 -0.33
CA PRO A 58 4.79 17.96 -1.58
C PRO A 58 6.09 17.16 -1.40
N LEU A 59 6.30 16.14 -2.23
CA LEU A 59 7.46 15.26 -2.18
C LEU A 59 8.11 15.14 -3.57
N ASN A 60 9.43 15.28 -3.63
CA ASN A 60 10.16 14.93 -4.84
C ASN A 60 10.28 13.39 -4.95
N ILE A 61 9.73 12.84 -6.02
CA ILE A 61 9.75 11.41 -6.30
C ILE A 61 10.70 11.01 -7.43
N ALA A 62 11.48 11.96 -7.99
CA ALA A 62 12.40 11.70 -9.09
C ALA A 62 13.34 10.53 -8.79
N GLY A 63 13.42 9.57 -9.71
CA GLY A 63 14.27 8.38 -9.57
C GLY A 63 13.75 7.30 -8.61
N LEU A 64 12.66 7.54 -7.87
CA LEU A 64 12.05 6.53 -7.01
C LEU A 64 11.17 5.56 -7.83
N PRO A 65 11.01 4.30 -7.40
CA PRO A 65 9.92 3.46 -7.90
C PRO A 65 8.57 4.11 -7.58
N VAL A 66 7.67 4.11 -8.56
CA VAL A 66 6.33 4.68 -8.41
C VAL A 66 5.31 3.70 -8.97
N LEU A 67 4.33 3.34 -8.14
CA LEU A 67 3.11 2.69 -8.58
C LEU A 67 2.12 3.75 -9.04
N ARG A 68 1.56 3.59 -10.24
CA ARG A 68 0.81 4.65 -10.93
C ARG A 68 -0.50 4.13 -11.48
N ASP A 69 -1.51 4.97 -11.42
CA ASP A 69 -2.77 4.78 -12.13
C ASP A 69 -2.82 5.69 -13.38
N ASP A 70 -3.99 5.84 -14.01
CA ASP A 70 -4.13 6.64 -15.24
C ASP A 70 -3.92 8.16 -15.02
N ILE A 71 -3.95 8.64 -13.77
CA ILE A 71 -3.75 10.06 -13.43
C ILE A 71 -2.32 10.33 -13.00
N GLY A 72 -1.69 9.43 -12.22
CA GLY A 72 -0.33 9.64 -11.72
C GLY A 72 0.10 8.68 -10.64
N GLY A 73 1.18 9.01 -9.92
CA GLY A 73 1.68 8.19 -8.82
C GLY A 73 0.68 8.07 -7.67
N ILE A 74 0.45 6.84 -7.20
CA ILE A 74 -0.37 6.54 -6.02
C ILE A 74 0.49 6.12 -4.82
N ALA A 75 1.67 5.56 -5.07
CA ALA A 75 2.58 5.09 -4.04
C ALA A 75 4.04 5.11 -4.49
N THR A 76 4.93 5.27 -3.52
CA THR A 76 6.37 5.02 -3.62
C THR A 76 6.79 4.11 -2.46
N PRO A 77 7.99 3.51 -2.46
CA PRO A 77 8.47 2.70 -1.35
C PRO A 77 8.52 3.43 0.01
N THR A 78 8.49 4.78 -0.01
CA THR A 78 8.65 5.59 1.20
C THR A 78 7.41 6.39 1.60
N SER A 79 6.46 6.57 0.68
CA SER A 79 5.22 7.33 0.95
C SER A 79 4.13 7.06 -0.09
N ASP A 80 2.91 6.98 0.41
CA ASP A 80 1.68 6.97 -0.39
C ASP A 80 1.24 8.39 -0.78
N ASN A 81 0.42 8.52 -1.82
CA ASN A 81 -0.14 9.78 -2.30
C ASN A 81 -1.47 10.08 -1.59
N ALA A 82 -1.67 11.32 -1.13
CA ALA A 82 -2.91 11.78 -0.48
C ALA A 82 -4.16 11.62 -1.35
N ARG A 83 -3.98 11.58 -2.68
CA ARG A 83 -5.07 11.37 -3.65
C ARG A 83 -5.71 10.00 -3.55
N THR A 84 -5.01 8.97 -3.12
CA THR A 84 -5.55 7.59 -3.00
C THR A 84 -5.52 7.07 -1.57
N ALA A 85 -5.19 7.93 -0.61
CA ALA A 85 -5.18 7.58 0.81
C ALA A 85 -6.58 7.18 1.30
N ILE A 86 -6.59 6.23 2.24
CA ILE A 86 -7.79 5.81 2.97
C ILE A 86 -8.37 6.99 3.74
N ARG A 87 -9.70 7.10 3.68
CA ARG A 87 -10.50 8.06 4.42
C ARG A 87 -11.51 7.28 5.24
N PRO A 88 -11.39 7.22 6.57
CA PRO A 88 -12.23 6.39 7.42
C PRO A 88 -13.73 6.55 7.16
N GLU A 89 -14.15 7.75 6.77
CA GLU A 89 -15.55 8.12 6.57
C GLU A 89 -16.09 7.72 5.20
N THR A 90 -15.23 7.56 4.18
CA THR A 90 -15.67 7.42 2.78
C THR A 90 -15.16 6.18 2.07
N THR A 91 -14.06 5.59 2.52
CA THR A 91 -13.47 4.42 1.84
C THR A 91 -14.35 3.20 2.03
N ARG A 92 -14.81 2.63 0.91
CA ARG A 92 -15.63 1.40 0.90
C ARG A 92 -14.89 0.20 0.33
N HIS A 93 -14.01 0.44 -0.65
CA HIS A 93 -13.22 -0.60 -1.29
C HIS A 93 -11.74 -0.37 -1.01
N LEU A 94 -11.08 -1.41 -0.51
CA LEU A 94 -9.67 -1.36 -0.14
C LEU A 94 -8.82 -2.02 -1.22
N PHE A 95 -7.75 -1.36 -1.62
CA PHE A 95 -6.69 -1.97 -2.41
C PHE A 95 -5.39 -1.99 -1.60
N MET A 96 -4.75 -3.15 -1.49
CA MET A 96 -3.49 -3.32 -0.74
C MET A 96 -2.40 -3.86 -1.64
N VAL A 97 -1.17 -3.38 -1.42
CA VAL A 97 0.03 -3.87 -2.10
C VAL A 97 1.09 -4.16 -1.06
N ALA A 98 1.55 -5.40 -1.01
CA ALA A 98 2.69 -5.81 -0.20
C ALA A 98 3.89 -6.08 -1.10
N ASN A 99 5.01 -5.43 -0.80
CA ASN A 99 6.30 -5.73 -1.41
C ASN A 99 7.05 -6.71 -0.50
N ILE A 100 7.21 -7.94 -0.97
CA ILE A 100 7.77 -9.07 -0.22
C ILE A 100 9.19 -9.30 -0.73
N TYR A 101 10.19 -8.98 0.09
CA TYR A 101 11.61 -9.10 -0.26
C TYR A 101 12.37 -10.14 0.58
N GLY A 102 11.77 -10.61 1.68
CA GLY A 102 12.36 -11.59 2.59
C GLY A 102 11.49 -12.82 2.79
N ASP A 103 11.93 -13.70 3.67
CA ASP A 103 11.33 -15.01 3.98
C ASP A 103 10.70 -15.08 5.38
N GLU A 104 10.63 -13.96 6.11
CA GLU A 104 10.11 -13.89 7.48
C GLU A 104 8.63 -14.28 7.57
N MET A 105 7.87 -13.96 6.54
CA MET A 105 6.48 -14.38 6.36
C MET A 105 6.23 -14.55 4.87
N THR A 106 5.74 -15.72 4.47
CA THR A 106 5.44 -15.99 3.06
C THR A 106 4.27 -15.14 2.58
N ALA A 107 4.17 -14.98 1.25
CA ALA A 107 3.05 -14.25 0.64
C ALA A 107 1.69 -14.86 1.00
N ASP A 108 1.62 -16.19 1.09
CA ASP A 108 0.41 -16.93 1.44
C ASP A 108 0.04 -16.71 2.93
N GLU A 109 1.01 -16.79 3.85
CA GLU A 109 0.78 -16.50 5.28
C GLU A 109 0.36 -15.04 5.51
N LEU A 110 0.99 -14.09 4.80
CA LEU A 110 0.63 -12.69 4.88
C LEU A 110 -0.80 -12.45 4.39
N ALA A 111 -1.18 -13.08 3.27
CA ALA A 111 -2.52 -12.97 2.71
C ALA A 111 -3.59 -13.55 3.65
N GLU A 112 -3.34 -14.71 4.25
CA GLU A 112 -4.23 -15.31 5.24
C GLU A 112 -4.35 -14.42 6.49
N TYR A 113 -3.23 -13.93 7.00
CA TYR A 113 -3.21 -13.09 8.19
C TYR A 113 -3.93 -11.76 7.96
N ALA A 114 -3.67 -11.11 6.82
CA ALA A 114 -4.36 -9.89 6.43
C ALA A 114 -5.87 -10.11 6.30
N SER A 115 -6.29 -11.19 5.63
CA SER A 115 -7.70 -11.51 5.43
C SER A 115 -8.43 -11.72 6.75
N ARG A 116 -7.81 -12.45 7.69
CA ARG A 116 -8.37 -12.67 9.03
C ARG A 116 -8.53 -11.37 9.79
N LEU A 117 -7.48 -10.54 9.83
CA LEU A 117 -7.50 -9.26 10.55
C LEU A 117 -8.53 -8.28 9.98
N LEU A 118 -8.57 -8.12 8.66
CA LEU A 118 -9.50 -7.23 7.98
C LEU A 118 -10.95 -7.67 8.19
N THR A 119 -11.23 -8.97 8.13
CA THR A 119 -12.56 -9.51 8.40
C THR A 119 -12.97 -9.23 9.86
N GLN A 120 -12.09 -9.52 10.81
CA GLN A 120 -12.40 -9.45 12.23
C GLN A 120 -12.52 -8.01 12.76
N TYR A 121 -11.66 -7.11 12.30
CA TYR A 121 -11.52 -5.77 12.90
C TYR A 121 -11.91 -4.62 11.97
N ALA A 122 -12.13 -4.89 10.67
CA ALA A 122 -12.60 -3.91 9.70
C ALA A 122 -13.87 -4.34 8.96
N ALA A 123 -14.50 -5.47 9.34
CA ALA A 123 -15.69 -6.03 8.70
C ALA A 123 -15.55 -6.20 7.17
N ALA A 124 -14.32 -6.39 6.70
CA ALA A 124 -14.06 -6.59 5.28
C ALA A 124 -14.69 -7.90 4.79
N SER A 125 -15.19 -7.88 3.55
CA SER A 125 -15.75 -9.03 2.87
C SER A 125 -15.38 -8.98 1.39
N GLY A 126 -15.51 -10.09 0.66
CA GLY A 126 -15.12 -10.16 -0.74
C GLY A 126 -13.61 -9.95 -0.97
N ILE A 127 -12.78 -10.42 -0.03
CA ILE A 127 -11.33 -10.26 -0.11
C ILE A 127 -10.78 -11.25 -1.15
N GLU A 128 -10.14 -10.70 -2.18
CA GLU A 128 -9.38 -11.44 -3.17
C GLU A 128 -7.92 -11.00 -3.11
N HIS A 129 -7.00 -11.92 -3.36
CA HIS A 129 -5.57 -11.61 -3.46
C HIS A 129 -4.94 -12.35 -4.63
N ARG A 130 -3.84 -11.77 -5.15
CA ARG A 130 -3.03 -12.37 -6.21
C ARG A 130 -1.57 -12.22 -5.84
N ILE A 131 -0.80 -13.29 -6.00
CA ILE A 131 0.63 -13.31 -5.71
C ILE A 131 1.37 -13.29 -7.04
N PHE A 132 2.20 -12.27 -7.24
CA PHE A 132 3.07 -12.16 -8.40
C PHE A 132 4.48 -12.52 -7.98
N ARG A 133 5.03 -13.58 -8.57
CA ARG A 133 6.43 -13.98 -8.37
C ARG A 133 7.20 -13.57 -9.62
N PRO A 134 8.29 -12.78 -9.51
CA PRO A 134 9.14 -12.52 -10.65
C PRO A 134 9.68 -13.86 -11.16
N VAL A 135 9.70 -14.03 -12.49
CA VAL A 135 10.38 -15.17 -13.11
C VAL A 135 11.88 -14.92 -12.94
N PRO A 136 12.66 -15.88 -12.43
CA PRO A 136 14.11 -15.73 -12.38
C PRO A 136 14.64 -15.39 -13.77
N ILE A 137 15.39 -14.29 -13.87
CA ILE A 137 16.14 -13.99 -15.09
C ILE A 137 17.51 -14.63 -14.87
N ASP A 138 17.79 -15.71 -15.60
CA ASP A 138 19.14 -16.28 -15.63
C ASP A 138 20.08 -15.23 -16.25
N PHE A 139 21.11 -14.84 -15.48
CA PHE A 139 22.20 -13.97 -15.96
C PHE A 139 23.36 -14.80 -16.51
#